data_AF-A0A3P6RC48-F1
#
_entry.id   AF-A0A3P6RC48-F1
#
_cell.length_a   1.000
_cell.length_b   1.000
_cell.length_c   1.000
_cell.angle_alpha   90.00
_cell.angle_beta   90.00
_cell.angle_gamma   90.00
#
_symmetry.space_group_name_H-M   'P 1'
#
loop_
_entity.id
_entity.type
_entity.pdbx_description
1 polymer ?
#
loop_
_entity_poly.entity_id
_entity_poly.type
_entity_poly.pdbx_seq_one_letter_code
_entity_poly.pdbx_strand_id
1 'polypeptide(L)'
;MGCPAFDLVRLFGTCLSGRYRQLHWKELLEQFYAYLVEEVANGEMPYTLEQLNESYRRCLPLGLFFALFDILPFFDEVLKCSEEDKKEKEIDILIEKMECALDDLVVYHERNVKLREQGKVSSTSKEEKGAAS
;
A
#
# COMPACT_ATOMS: atom_id res chain seq x y z
N MET A 1 4.01 -16.93 7.85
CA MET A 1 4.41 -15.66 8.49
C MET A 1 3.72 -14.53 7.75
N GLY A 2 3.08 -13.60 8.47
CA GLY A 2 2.43 -12.41 7.90
C GLY A 2 3.45 -11.32 7.55
N CYS A 3 3.03 -10.34 6.75
CA CYS A 3 3.84 -9.17 6.39
C CYS A 3 3.04 -7.92 6.78
N PRO A 4 3.40 -7.24 7.89
CA PRO A 4 2.62 -6.10 8.40
C PRO A 4 2.38 -5.02 7.35
N ALA A 5 3.36 -4.75 6.50
CA ALA A 5 3.22 -3.81 5.39
C ALA A 5 2.12 -4.23 4.41
N PHE A 6 2.07 -5.51 4.03
CA PHE A 6 1.07 -6.01 3.10
C PHE A 6 -0.32 -6.08 3.75
N ASP A 7 -0.39 -6.44 5.03
CA ASP A 7 -1.62 -6.44 5.81
C ASP A 7 -2.23 -5.02 5.90
N LEU A 8 -1.39 -4.00 6.13
CA LEU A 8 -1.81 -2.60 6.11
C LEU A 8 -2.25 -2.12 4.72
N VAL A 9 -1.54 -2.51 3.66
CA VAL A 9 -1.96 -2.19 2.28
C VAL A 9 -3.33 -2.78 2.00
N ARG A 10 -3.58 -4.03 2.40
CA ARG A 10 -4.87 -4.67 2.26
C ARG A 10 -5.94 -3.93 3.06
N LEU A 11 -5.72 -3.72 4.36
CA LEU A 11 -6.67 -3.06 5.25
C LEU A 11 -7.05 -1.67 4.73
N PHE A 12 -6.07 -0.83 4.41
CA PHE A 12 -6.33 0.52 3.91
C PHE A 12 -6.95 0.49 2.51
N GLY A 13 -6.49 -0.42 1.65
CA GLY A 13 -6.96 -0.57 0.28
C GLY A 13 -8.42 -1.03 0.20
N THR A 14 -8.90 -1.85 1.14
CA THR A 14 -10.28 -2.36 1.14
C THR A 14 -11.22 -1.54 2.00
N CYS A 15 -10.78 -1.01 3.16
CA CYS A 15 -11.69 -0.43 4.16
C CYS A 15 -11.80 1.10 4.13
N LEU A 16 -10.90 1.82 3.44
CA LEU A 16 -10.94 3.28 3.34
C LEU A 16 -11.33 3.72 1.92
N SER A 17 -11.82 4.96 1.77
CA SER A 17 -11.88 5.58 0.43
C SER A 17 -10.48 5.81 -0.11
N GLY A 18 -10.36 5.90 -1.44
CA GLY A 18 -9.08 6.10 -2.10
C GLY A 18 -8.37 7.37 -1.63
N ARG A 19 -9.08 8.50 -1.67
CA ARG A 19 -8.62 9.83 -1.24
C ARG A 19 -8.23 9.87 0.22
N TYR A 20 -9.03 9.27 1.11
CA TYR A 20 -8.73 9.28 2.54
C TYR A 20 -7.45 8.51 2.83
N ARG A 21 -7.27 7.34 2.20
CA ARG A 21 -6.02 6.57 2.29
C ARG A 21 -4.84 7.39 1.77
N GLN A 22 -4.93 7.99 0.58
CA GLN A 22 -3.84 8.78 0.00
C GLN A 22 -3.42 9.95 0.91
N LEU A 23 -4.39 10.60 1.56
CA LEU A 23 -4.14 11.73 2.44
C LEU A 23 -3.58 11.33 3.81
N HIS A 24 -4.00 10.18 4.37
CA HIS A 24 -3.78 9.83 5.77
C HIS A 24 -3.00 8.52 6.02
N TRP A 25 -2.51 7.85 4.98
CA TRP A 25 -1.86 6.53 5.13
C TRP A 25 -0.71 6.54 6.14
N LYS A 26 0.03 7.65 6.23
CA LYS A 26 1.22 7.76 7.07
C LYS A 26 0.82 7.87 8.55
N GLU A 27 -0.11 8.75 8.87
CA GLU A 27 -0.64 8.92 10.23
C GLU A 27 -1.30 7.62 10.73
N LEU A 28 -2.06 6.94 9.86
CA LEU A 28 -2.68 5.66 10.19
C LEU A 28 -1.64 4.57 10.46
N LEU A 29 -0.57 4.51 9.67
CA LEU A 29 0.53 3.56 9.86
C LEU A 29 1.30 3.85 11.14
N GLU A 30 1.55 5.12 11.45
CA GLU A 30 2.18 5.55 12.71
C GLU A 30 1.34 5.15 13.93
N GLN A 31 0.02 5.35 13.88
CA GLN A 31 -0.90 4.89 14.93
C GLN A 31 -0.86 3.37 15.09
N PHE A 32 -0.92 2.63 13.99
CA PHE A 32 -0.84 1.17 14.04
C PHE A 32 0.49 0.68 14.64
N TYR A 33 1.60 1.31 14.26
CA TYR A 33 2.92 0.97 14.81
C TYR A 33 2.99 1.26 16.33
N ALA A 34 2.41 2.36 16.79
CA ALA A 34 2.34 2.68 18.22
C ALA A 34 1.58 1.58 19.00
N TYR A 35 0.44 1.12 18.49
CA TYR A 35 -0.27 -0.01 19.09
C TYR A 35 0.58 -1.29 19.12
N LEU A 36 1.30 -1.60 18.04
CA LEU A 36 2.17 -2.78 18.03
C LEU A 36 3.30 -2.70 19.05
N VAL A 37 3.90 -1.52 19.24
CA VAL A 37 4.93 -1.30 20.26
C VAL A 37 4.36 -1.57 21.66
N GLU A 38 3.15 -1.08 21.94
CA GLU A 38 2.46 -1.32 23.21
C GLU A 38 2.19 -2.82 23.45
N GLU A 39 1.70 -3.53 22.43
CA GLU A 39 1.38 -4.96 22.50
C GLU A 39 2.62 -5.85 22.66
N VAL A 40 3.76 -5.46 22.09
CA VAL A 40 5.04 -6.18 22.25
C VAL A 40 5.60 -6.01 23.67
N ALA A 41 5.10 -5.04 24.45
CA ALA A 41 5.43 -4.80 25.85
C ALA A 41 6.95 -4.75 26.12
N ASN A 42 7.51 -5.80 26.74
CA ASN A 42 8.93 -5.89 27.08
C ASN A 42 9.80 -6.48 25.95
N GLY A 43 9.20 -6.84 24.82
CA GLY A 43 9.92 -7.31 23.65
C GLY A 43 10.54 -6.15 22.86
N GLU A 44 11.60 -6.46 22.10
CA GLU A 44 12.14 -5.53 21.13
C GLU A 44 11.34 -5.60 19.83
N MET A 45 10.99 -4.45 19.26
CA MET A 45 10.33 -4.42 17.96
C MET A 45 11.28 -4.92 16.87
N PRO A 46 10.85 -5.88 16.01
CA PRO A 46 11.73 -6.48 15.00
C PRO A 46 12.02 -5.56 13.80
N TYR A 47 11.38 -4.39 13.74
CA TYR A 47 11.58 -3.38 12.71
C TYR A 47 11.24 -1.99 13.23
N THR A 48 11.82 -0.96 12.62
CA THR A 48 11.51 0.44 12.94
C THR A 48 10.27 0.94 12.17
N LEU A 49 9.73 2.06 12.62
CA LEU A 49 8.65 2.76 11.92
C LEU A 49 9.04 3.14 10.48
N GLU A 50 10.28 3.56 10.26
CA GLU A 50 10.80 3.89 8.93
C GLU A 50 10.86 2.67 8.01
N GLN A 51 11.26 1.52 8.55
CA GLN A 51 11.27 0.26 7.81
C GLN A 51 9.85 -0.17 7.43
N LEU A 52 8.88 0.01 8.32
CA LEU A 52 7.47 -0.26 8.03
C LEU A 52 6.91 0.71 6.97
N ASN A 53 7.18 2.01 7.10
CA ASN A 53 6.81 3.04 6.14
C ASN A 53 7.37 2.77 4.74
N GLU A 54 8.64 2.39 4.64
CA GLU A 54 9.26 2.04 3.36
C GLU A 54 8.66 0.75 2.79
N SER A 55 8.44 -0.26 3.63
CA SER A 55 7.87 -1.53 3.21
C SER A 55 6.43 -1.37 2.71
N TYR A 56 5.61 -0.56 3.39
CA TYR A 56 4.24 -0.23 2.98
C TYR A 56 4.23 0.35 1.56
N ARG A 57 5.04 1.39 1.30
CA ARG A 57 5.15 2.03 -0.01
C ARG A 57 5.67 1.09 -1.11
N ARG A 58 6.55 0.14 -0.74
CA ARG A 58 7.05 -0.88 -1.68
C ARG A 58 6.00 -1.92 -2.02
N CYS A 59 5.19 -2.32 -1.03
CA CYS A 59 4.12 -3.30 -1.20
C CYS A 59 2.87 -2.71 -1.85
N LEU A 60 2.67 -1.39 -1.78
CA LEU A 60 1.45 -0.71 -2.21
C LEU A 60 1.00 -1.08 -3.63
N PRO A 61 1.85 -1.06 -4.68
CA PRO A 61 1.40 -1.38 -6.04
C PRO A 61 0.85 -2.80 -6.16
N LEU A 62 1.52 -3.77 -5.53
CA LEU A 62 1.12 -5.17 -5.60
C LEU A 62 -0.16 -5.42 -4.78
N GLY A 63 -0.23 -4.86 -3.56
CA GLY A 63 -1.40 -5.07 -2.71
C GLY A 63 -2.66 -4.37 -3.25
N LEU A 64 -2.53 -3.18 -3.82
CA LEU A 64 -3.65 -2.50 -4.48
C LEU A 64 -4.08 -3.20 -5.76
N PHE A 65 -3.15 -3.77 -6.53
CA PHE A 65 -3.49 -4.62 -7.67
C PHE A 65 -4.35 -5.82 -7.25
N PHE A 66 -4.04 -6.44 -6.10
CA PHE A 66 -4.89 -7.50 -5.56
C PHE A 66 -6.25 -6.98 -5.09
N ALA A 67 -6.30 -5.80 -4.45
CA ALA A 67 -7.56 -5.20 -4.03
C ALA A 67 -8.50 -4.88 -5.22
N LEU A 68 -7.95 -4.58 -6.41
CA LEU A 68 -8.76 -4.40 -7.62
C LEU A 68 -9.52 -5.67 -8.02
N PHE A 69 -8.97 -6.86 -7.78
CA PHE A 69 -9.70 -8.12 -8.01
C PHE A 69 -10.88 -8.27 -7.05
N ASP A 70 -10.77 -7.77 -5.82
CA ASP A 70 -11.86 -7.80 -4.86
C ASP A 70 -12.99 -6.83 -5.28
N ILE A 71 -12.68 -5.73 -5.97
CA ILE A 71 -13.65 -4.71 -6.41
C ILE A 71 -14.60 -5.20 -7.52
N LEU A 72 -14.13 -6.04 -8.45
CA LEU A 72 -14.95 -6.56 -9.55
C LEU A 72 -16.24 -7.28 -9.08
N PRO A 73 -16.17 -8.25 -8.14
CA PRO A 73 -17.36 -8.84 -7.53
C PRO A 73 -18.31 -7.83 -6.88
N PHE A 74 -17.80 -6.75 -6.28
CA PHE A 74 -18.65 -5.70 -5.72
C PHE A 74 -19.39 -4.94 -6.82
N PHE A 75 -18.76 -4.64 -7.97
CA PHE A 75 -19.45 -4.02 -9.10
C PHE A 75 -20.65 -4.85 -9.56
N ASP A 76 -20.46 -6.15 -9.77
CA ASP A 76 -21.53 -7.05 -10.20
C ASP A 76 -22.69 -7.06 -9.20
N GLU A 77 -22.40 -6.97 -7.90
CA GLU A 77 -23.42 -6.94 -6.87
C GLU A 77 -24.17 -5.61 -6.80
N VAL A 78 -23.45 -4.48 -6.86
CA VAL A 78 -24.04 -3.13 -6.91
C VAL A 78 -24.93 -2.97 -8.14
N LEU A 79 -24.54 -3.53 -9.29
CA LEU A 79 -25.34 -3.44 -10.51
C LEU A 79 -26.71 -4.13 -10.40
N LYS A 80 -26.84 -5.16 -9.55
CA LYS A 80 -28.10 -5.86 -9.26
C LYS A 80 -28.99 -5.12 -8.27
N CYS A 81 -28.51 -4.06 -7.62
CA CYS A 81 -29.29 -3.26 -6.69
C CYS A 81 -30.48 -2.60 -7.42
N SER A 82 -31.68 -2.74 -6.86
CA SER A 82 -32.93 -2.19 -7.43
C SER A 82 -33.13 -0.70 -7.14
N GLU A 83 -32.44 -0.17 -6.15
CA GLU A 83 -32.57 1.22 -5.70
C GLU A 83 -31.57 2.11 -6.47
N GLU A 84 -32.05 2.86 -7.46
CA GLU A 84 -31.20 3.67 -8.35
C GLU A 84 -30.29 4.65 -7.58
N ASP A 85 -30.85 5.39 -6.62
CA ASP A 85 -30.09 6.37 -5.81
C ASP A 85 -28.97 5.73 -4.97
N LYS A 86 -29.15 4.48 -4.51
CA LYS A 86 -28.13 3.77 -3.74
C LYS A 86 -27.06 3.21 -4.67
N LYS A 87 -27.50 2.63 -5.79
CA LYS A 87 -26.64 2.09 -6.83
C LYS A 87 -25.68 3.15 -7.39
N GLU A 88 -26.18 4.35 -7.70
CA GLU A 88 -25.34 5.44 -8.21
C GLU A 88 -24.24 5.82 -7.21
N LYS A 89 -24.60 6.01 -5.93
CA LYS A 89 -23.63 6.34 -4.87
C LYS A 89 -22.58 5.25 -4.65
N GLU A 90 -22.98 3.99 -4.70
CA GLU A 90 -22.06 2.86 -4.55
C GLU A 90 -21.10 2.75 -5.75
N ILE A 91 -21.60 2.97 -6.97
CA ILE A 91 -20.77 3.04 -8.18
C ILE A 91 -19.74 4.17 -8.07
N ASP A 92 -20.15 5.36 -7.62
CA ASP A 92 -19.24 6.49 -7.43
C ASP A 92 -18.12 6.17 -6.44
N ILE A 93 -18.44 5.50 -5.33
CA ILE A 93 -17.45 5.07 -4.33
C ILE A 93 -16.47 4.06 -4.94
N LEU A 94 -16.96 3.09 -5.73
CA LEU A 94 -16.11 2.09 -6.36
C LEU A 94 -15.20 2.71 -7.44
N ILE A 95 -15.73 3.63 -8.24
CA ILE A 95 -14.94 4.38 -9.24
C ILE A 95 -13.84 5.18 -8.57
N GLU A 96 -14.18 5.97 -7.54
CA GLU A 96 -13.20 6.76 -6.78
C GLU A 96 -12.09 5.88 -6.20
N LYS A 97 -12.44 4.72 -5.66
CA LYS A 97 -11.48 3.77 -5.11
C LYS A 97 -10.57 3.19 -6.19
N MET A 98 -11.10 2.84 -7.37
CA MET A 98 -10.31 2.33 -8.49
C MET A 98 -9.36 3.39 -9.06
N GLU A 99 -9.83 4.61 -9.29
CA GLU A 99 -9.00 5.72 -9.78
C GLU A 99 -7.81 5.94 -8.85
N CYS A 100 -8.06 6.10 -7.56
CA CYS A 100 -6.99 6.28 -6.58
C CYS A 100 -6.06 5.07 -6.50
N ALA A 101 -6.58 3.85 -6.61
CA ALA A 101 -5.76 2.65 -6.57
C ALA A 101 -4.83 2.54 -7.78
N LEU A 102 -5.32 2.88 -8.98
CA LEU A 102 -4.53 2.91 -10.21
C LEU A 102 -3.46 3.99 -10.17
N ASP A 103 -3.80 5.20 -9.71
CA ASP A 103 -2.85 6.30 -9.53
C ASP A 103 -1.70 5.89 -8.61
N ASP A 104 -2.02 5.32 -7.44
CA ASP A 104 -1.01 4.85 -6.50
C ASP A 104 -0.18 3.70 -7.07
N LEU A 105 -0.81 2.76 -7.79
CA LEU A 105 -0.09 1.66 -8.42
C LEU A 105 0.98 2.21 -9.36
N VAL A 106 0.64 3.14 -10.25
CA VAL A 106 1.58 3.75 -11.20
C VAL A 106 2.69 4.51 -10.46
N VAL A 107 2.31 5.46 -9.59
CA VAL A 107 3.27 6.32 -8.87
C VAL A 107 4.26 5.51 -8.06
N TYR A 108 3.79 4.54 -7.27
CA TYR A 108 4.66 3.76 -6.41
C TYR A 108 5.39 2.65 -7.18
N HIS A 109 4.84 2.10 -8.26
CA HIS A 109 5.57 1.18 -9.12
C HIS A 109 6.78 1.87 -9.75
N GLU A 110 6.59 3.04 -10.37
CA GLU A 110 7.67 3.80 -10.97
C GLU A 110 8.74 4.20 -9.95
N ARG A 111 8.32 4.68 -8.77
CA ARG A 111 9.22 4.96 -7.64
C ARG A 111 10.08 3.74 -7.31
N ASN A 112 9.46 2.56 -7.19
CA ASN A 112 10.15 1.34 -6.79
C ASN A 112 11.11 0.84 -7.88
N VAL A 113 10.77 1.00 -9.16
CA VAL A 113 11.68 0.73 -10.29
C VAL A 113 12.91 1.64 -10.23
N LYS A 114 12.73 2.95 -10.06
CA LYS A 114 13.83 3.92 -9.94
C LYS A 114 14.76 3.59 -8.77
N LEU A 115 14.22 3.24 -7.60
CA LEU A 115 15.01 2.85 -6.43
C LEU A 115 15.84 1.58 -6.68
N ARG A 116 15.25 0.58 -7.36
CA ARG A 116 15.95 -0.65 -7.73
C ARG A 116 17.13 -0.38 -8.67
N GLU A 117 16.96 0.54 -9.63
CA GLU A 117 18.00 0.93 -10.57
C GLU A 117 19.15 1.69 -9.87
N GLN A 118 18.82 2.66 -9.01
CA GLN A 118 19.82 3.37 -8.21
C GLN A 118 20.60 2.43 -7.28
N GLY A 119 19.92 1.44 -6.68
CA GLY A 119 20.56 0.40 -5.88
C GLY A 119 21.63 -0.36 -6.67
N LYS A 120 21.32 -0.77 -7.90
CA LYS A 120 22.24 -1.49 -8.79
C LYS A 120 23.47 -0.65 -9.15
N VAL A 121 23.29 0.63 -9.48
CA VAL A 121 24.41 1.54 -9.80
C VAL A 121 25.35 1.71 -8.59
N SER A 122 24.79 1.79 -7.39
CA SER A 122 25.57 1.94 -6.15
C SER A 122 26.33 0.67 -5.74
N SER A 123 25.82 -0.52 -6.07
CA SER A 123 26.52 -1.78 -5.83
C SER A 123 27.66 -2.00 -6.81
N THR A 124 27.44 -1.74 -8.11
CA THR A 124 28.48 -1.90 -9.15
C THR A 124 29.65 -0.94 -8.92
N SER A 125 29.38 0.32 -8.54
CA SER A 125 30.42 1.30 -8.22
C SER A 125 31.20 1.00 -6.93
N LYS A 126 30.63 0.22 -5.99
CA LYS A 126 31.35 -0.28 -4.81
C LYS A 126 32.23 -1.49 -5.13
N GLU A 127 31.77 -2.39 -6.00
CA GLU A 127 32.55 -3.53 -6.48
C GLU A 127 33.78 -3.09 -7.29
N GLU A 128 33.63 -2.11 -8.18
CA GLU A 128 34.75 -1.55 -8.96
C GLU A 128 35.80 -0.88 -8.07
N LYS A 129 35.38 -0.18 -7.00
CA LYS A 129 36.31 0.44 -6.04
C LYS A 129 36.97 -0.57 -5.09
N GLY A 130 36.29 -1.68 -4.78
CA GLY A 130 36.84 -2.75 -3.96
C GLY A 130 37.84 -3.66 -4.69
N ALA A 131 37.72 -3.79 -6.01
CA ALA A 131 38.64 -4.58 -6.85
C ALA A 131 39.93 -3.83 -7.23
N ALA A 132 39.99 -2.52 -7.01
CA ALA A 132 41.13 -1.66 -7.33
C ALA A 132 42.06 -1.37 -6.13
N SER A 133 41.88 -2.08 -5.01
CA SER A 133 42.65 -1.92 -3.77
C SER A 133 43.28 -3.23 -3.32
#